data_AF-A0A528UZ19-F1
#
_entry.id   AF-A0A528UZ19-F1
#
_cell.length_a   1.000
_cell.length_b   1.000
_cell.length_c   1.000
_cell.angle_alpha   90.00
_cell.angle_beta   90.00
_cell.angle_gamma   90.00
#
_symmetry.space_group_name_H-M   'P 1'
#
loop_
_entity.id
_entity.type
_entity.pdbx_description
1 polymer ?
#
loop_
_entity_poly.entity_id
_entity_poly.type
_entity_poly.pdbx_seq_one_letter_code
_entity_poly.pdbx_strand_id
1 'polypeptide(L)' 'PAIGKAIIEASQEVIDGKLNDHFPLVVWQTGSGTQSNMNANEVISNRAIQLLGGVMGSKKPVHPNDHVNMSQSSND' A
#
# COMPACT_ATOMS: atom_id res chain seq x y z
N PRO A 1 -12.32 3.38 -11.87
CA PRO A 1 -13.26 3.73 -10.77
C PRO A 1 -13.26 2.72 -9.60
N ALA A 2 -13.38 1.41 -9.85
CA ALA A 2 -13.41 0.40 -8.79
C ALA A 2 -12.08 0.28 -8.03
N ILE A 3 -10.94 0.24 -8.74
CA ILE A 3 -9.60 0.18 -8.13
C ILE A 3 -9.35 1.37 -7.21
N GLY A 4 -9.63 2.60 -7.67
CA GLY A 4 -9.43 3.81 -6.87
C GLY A 4 -10.24 3.81 -5.56
N LYS A 5 -11.49 3.33 -5.58
CA LYS A 5 -12.31 3.21 -4.36
C LYS A 5 -11.71 2.21 -3.37
N ALA A 6 -11.27 1.05 -3.85
CA ALA A 6 -10.64 0.03 -3.00
C ALA A 6 -9.32 0.51 -2.40
N ILE A 7 -8.53 1.30 -3.15
CA ILE A 7 -7.31 1.94 -2.63
C ILE A 7 -7.67 2.94 -1.53
N ILE A 8 -8.66 3.80 -1.74
CA ILE A 8 -9.09 4.79 -0.74
C ILE A 8 -9.55 4.10 0.55
N GLU A 9 -10.36 3.05 0.44
CA GLU A 9 -10.84 2.28 1.60
C GLU A 9 -9.68 1.59 2.34
N ALA A 10 -8.76 0.94 1.62
CA ALA A 10 -7.58 0.34 2.20
C ALA A 10 -6.66 1.38 2.89
N SER A 11 -6.46 2.54 2.27
CA SER A 11 -5.70 3.65 2.86
C SER A 11 -6.38 4.18 4.12
N GLN A 12 -7.71 4.24 4.14
CA GLN A 12 -8.45 4.66 5.34
C GLN A 12 -8.22 3.67 6.50
N GLU A 13 -8.16 2.36 6.23
CA GLU A 13 -7.84 1.38 7.29
C GLU A 13 -6.41 1.54 7.84
N VAL A 14 -5.44 1.96 7.01
CA VAL A 14 -4.10 2.33 7.47
C VAL A 14 -4.16 3.58 8.35
N ILE A 15 -4.87 4.63 7.92
CA ILE A 15 -5.05 5.88 8.67
C ILE A 15 -5.71 5.62 10.03
N ASP A 16 -6.70 4.73 10.07
CA ASP A 16 -7.41 4.31 11.28
C ASP A 16 -6.55 3.44 12.22
N GLY A 17 -5.34 3.05 11.81
CA GLY A 17 -4.42 2.22 12.59
C GLY A 17 -4.80 0.74 12.65
N LYS A 18 -5.74 0.28 11.82
CA LYS A 18 -6.23 -1.12 11.82
C LYS A 18 -5.19 -2.11 11.31
N LEU A 19 -4.17 -1.61 10.59
CA LEU A 19 -3.17 -2.41 9.88
C LEU A 19 -1.75 -2.20 10.41
N ASN A 20 -1.59 -1.62 11.60
CA ASN A 20 -0.28 -1.27 12.18
C ASN A 20 0.69 -2.46 12.26
N ASP A 21 0.18 -3.67 12.51
CA ASP A 21 0.98 -4.89 12.60
C ASP A 21 1.66 -5.28 11.27
N HIS A 22 1.28 -4.66 10.16
CA HIS A 22 1.86 -4.90 8.83
C HIS A 22 3.01 -3.93 8.47
N PHE A 23 3.43 -3.09 9.41
CA PHE A 23 4.53 -2.13 9.23
C PHE A 23 5.72 -2.44 10.15
N PRO A 24 6.48 -3.52 9.90
CA PRO A 24 7.55 -3.98 10.79
C PRO A 24 8.86 -3.17 10.67
N LEU A 25 8.93 -2.22 9.73
CA LEU A 25 10.17 -1.50 9.42
C LEU A 25 10.55 -0.52 10.53
N VAL A 26 11.84 -0.49 10.84
CA VAL A 26 12.41 0.43 11.83
C VAL A 26 12.88 1.74 11.17
N VAL A 27 13.14 2.74 11.99
CA VAL A 27 13.68 4.05 11.55
C VAL A 27 15.03 3.90 10.83
N TRP A 28 15.85 2.92 11.23
CA TRP A 28 17.17 2.67 10.65
C TRP A 28 17.09 1.93 9.31
N GLN A 29 16.64 2.65 8.28
CA GLN A 29 16.46 2.16 6.91
C GLN A 29 17.18 3.09 5.92
N THR A 30 16.85 3.06 4.63
CA THR A 30 17.41 4.02 3.67
C THR A 30 17.06 5.46 4.05
N GLY A 31 17.98 6.41 3.83
CA GLY A 31 17.78 7.81 4.21
C GLY A 31 16.62 8.50 3.46
N SER A 32 16.21 7.96 2.31
CA SER A 32 15.04 8.44 1.56
C SER A 32 13.71 7.86 2.07
N GLY A 33 13.71 6.91 3.01
CA GLY A 33 12.47 6.27 3.49
C GLY A 33 11.79 5.36 2.45
N THR A 34 12.48 5.00 1.36
CA THR A 34 11.92 4.19 0.27
C THR A 34 11.36 2.85 0.75
N GLN A 35 11.94 2.20 1.77
CA GLN A 35 11.36 0.94 2.27
C GLN A 35 10.00 1.18 2.94
N SER A 36 9.85 2.21 3.78
CA SER A 36 8.54 2.58 4.33
C SER A 36 7.52 2.96 3.25
N ASN A 37 7.93 3.68 2.19
CA ASN A 37 7.05 3.96 1.05
C ASN A 37 6.57 2.66 0.38
N MET A 38 7.50 1.77 0.05
CA MET A 38 7.18 0.49 -0.58
C MET A 38 6.29 -0.38 0.32
N ASN A 39 6.56 -0.41 1.63
CA ASN A 39 5.75 -1.17 2.58
C ASN A 39 4.32 -0.66 2.67
N ALA A 40 4.11 0.66 2.73
CA ALA A 40 2.76 1.25 2.67
C ALA A 40 2.05 0.89 1.36
N ASN A 41 2.74 1.03 0.22
CA ASN A 41 2.20 0.66 -1.09
C ASN A 41 1.79 -0.82 -1.15
N GLU A 42 2.59 -1.73 -0.60
CA GLU A 42 2.30 -3.16 -0.56
C GLU A 42 1.15 -3.51 0.39
N VAL A 43 1.06 -2.89 1.56
CA VAL A 43 -0.06 -3.09 2.50
C VAL A 43 -1.37 -2.63 1.87
N ILE A 44 -1.39 -1.41 1.32
CA ILE A 44 -2.58 -0.84 0.67
C ILE A 44 -2.98 -1.66 -0.56
N SER A 45 -2.02 -2.05 -1.41
CA SER A 45 -2.26 -2.90 -2.58
C SER A 45 -2.90 -4.23 -2.18
N ASN A 46 -2.32 -4.94 -1.21
CA ASN A 46 -2.84 -6.23 -0.78
C ASN A 46 -4.21 -6.13 -0.13
N ARG A 47 -4.44 -5.09 0.67
CA ARG A 47 -5.74 -4.88 1.29
C ARG A 47 -6.81 -4.54 0.24
N ALA A 48 -6.49 -3.67 -0.72
CA ALA A 48 -7.38 -3.37 -1.84
C ALA A 48 -7.67 -4.62 -2.71
N ILE A 49 -6.69 -5.50 -2.90
CA ILE A 49 -6.90 -6.80 -3.58
C ILE A 49 -7.90 -7.66 -2.80
N GLN A 50 -7.79 -7.75 -1.48
CA GLN A 50 -8.75 -8.49 -0.66
C GLN A 50 -10.16 -7.91 -0.74
N LEU A 51 -10.32 -6.59 -0.68
CA LEU A 51 -11.61 -5.91 -0.83
C LEU A 51 -12.28 -6.20 -2.18
N LEU A 52 -11.47 -6.44 -3.21
CA LEU A 52 -11.92 -6.80 -4.55
C LEU A 52 -12.06 -8.32 -4.77
N GLY A 53 -11.90 -9.14 -3.72
CA GLY A 53 -12.01 -10.60 -3.77
C GLY A 53 -10.84 -11.31 -4.49
N GLY A 54 -9.71 -10.63 -4.65
CA GLY A 54 -8.52 -11.18 -5.29
C GLY A 54 -7.60 -11.95 -4.32
N VAL A 55 -6.47 -12.42 -4.85
CA VAL A 55 -5.47 -13.20 -4.11
C VAL A 55 -4.34 -12.29 -3.62
N MET A 56 -4.12 -12.23 -2.31
CA MET A 56 -3.02 -11.48 -1.71
C MET A 56 -1.66 -11.89 -2.32
N GLY A 57 -0.77 -10.92 -2.52
CA GLY A 57 0.54 -11.11 -3.14
C GLY A 57 0.52 -11.18 -4.67
N SER A 58 -0.65 -11.29 -5.30
CA SER A 58 -0.75 -11.40 -6.76
C SER A 58 -0.44 -10.11 -7.52
N LYS A 59 -0.47 -8.96 -6.83
CA LYS A 59 -0.41 -7.61 -7.43
C LYS A 59 -1.52 -7.35 -8.45
N LYS A 60 -2.60 -8.15 -8.42
CA LYS A 60 -3.77 -8.07 -9.29
C LYS A 60 -5.06 -8.11 -8.48
N PRO A 61 -6.03 -7.24 -8.76
CA PRO A 61 -6.01 -6.18 -9.78
C PRO A 61 -5.25 -4.91 -9.38
N VAL A 62 -4.69 -4.82 -8.16
CA VAL A 62 -4.05 -3.60 -7.66
C VAL A 62 -2.53 -3.78 -7.56
N HIS A 63 -1.76 -3.14 -8.45
CA HIS A 63 -0.30 -3.16 -8.39
C HIS A 63 0.22 -2.05 -7.44
N PRO A 64 1.18 -2.36 -6.53
CA PRO A 64 1.66 -1.39 -5.55
C PRO A 64 2.31 -0.15 -6.19
N ASN A 65 3.09 -0.33 -7.26
CA ASN A 65 3.71 0.82 -7.93
C ASN A 65 2.73 1.50 -8.91
N ASP A 66 2.30 0.77 -9.94
CA ASP A 66 1.49 1.31 -11.04
C ASP A 66 0.13 1.88 -10.61
N HIS A 67 -0.42 1.49 -9.47
CA HIS A 67 -1.70 2.02 -8.98
C HIS A 67 -1.58 2.81 -7.67
N VAL A 68 -0.95 2.25 -6.62
CA VAL A 68 -0.90 2.92 -5.31
C VAL A 68 0.12 4.06 -5.31
N ASN A 69 1.30 3.81 -5.88
CA ASN A 69 2.37 4.81 -6.05
C ASN A 69 2.25 5.59 -7.38
N MET A 70 1.08 5.57 -8.04
CA MET A 70 0.89 6.25 -9.32
C MET A 70 1.13 7.76 -9.14
N SER A 71 1.95 8.33 -10.01
CA SER A 71 2.31 9.77 -10.02
C SER A 71 3.06 10.27 -8.78
N GLN A 72 3.63 9.36 -7.98
CA GLN A 72 4.44 9.67 -6.80
C GLN A 72 5.88 9.18 -7.01
N SER A 73 6.82 9.76 -6.27
CA SER A 73 8.19 9.26 -6.13
C SER A 73 8.41 8.77 -4.69
N SER A 74 9.55 8.14 -4.43
CA SER A 74 9.96 7.86 -3.05
C SER A 74 10.73 9.02 -2.42
N ASN A 75 10.89 10.12 -3.14
CA ASN A 75 11.86 11.18 -2.83
C ASN A 75 11.21 12.57 -2.71
N ASP A 76 9.94 12.70 -3.07
CA ASP A 76 9.10 13.89 -2.87
C ASP A 76 8.34 13.78 -1.53
#